data_AF-A0A952AGY0-F1
#
_entry.id   AF-A0A952AGY0-F1
#
_cell.length_a   1.000
_cell.length_b   1.000
_cell.length_c   1.000
_cell.angle_alpha   90.00
_cell.angle_beta   90.00
_cell.angle_gamma   90.00
#
_symmetry.space_group_name_H-M   'P 1'
#
loop_
_entity.id
_entity.type
_entity.pdbx_description
1 polymer ?
#
loop_
_entity_poly.entity_id
_entity_poly.type
_entity_poly.pdbx_seq_one_letter_code
_entity_poly.pdbx_strand_id
1 'polypeptide(L)'
;QYLLSSISYKNNAALYYYNWQQPWYPEIKGTFTSGMTSGRAIEVFIKAFSLNNDSMYLQVAQKLMRGYYIAVEDSGFTYKQNNAWWYEEIAVPNTSTPYILDGHIFAIKGLQAFNSIFKNDSAQILIQQGLAALKEKLPLYDAGNGIIFYDKYKSIADKKYQHILVAQMQQLWLSTNDAMFLAYYKKWSAPLNKDYTLKVFAEKNISGIILFFTLLISIFILLLFVQEIFLKIKQH
;
A
#
# COMPACT_ATOMS: atom_id res chain seq x y z
N GLN A 1 -17.94 -4.01 13.68
CA GLN A 1 -18.54 -3.20 14.76
C GLN A 1 -17.73 -1.95 15.07
N TYR A 2 -16.45 -2.05 15.47
CA TYR A 2 -15.62 -0.86 15.75
C TYR A 2 -15.60 0.20 14.62
N LEU A 3 -15.45 -0.23 13.36
CA LEU A 3 -15.50 0.69 12.22
C LEU A 3 -16.85 1.42 12.11
N LEU A 4 -17.97 0.75 12.39
CA LEU A 4 -19.30 1.39 12.33
C LEU A 4 -19.47 2.44 13.42
N SER A 5 -19.04 2.14 14.65
CA SER A 5 -19.17 3.05 15.79
C SER A 5 -18.22 4.24 15.74
N SER A 6 -17.18 4.19 14.90
CA SER A 6 -16.15 5.23 14.81
C SER A 6 -16.39 6.22 13.65
N ILE A 7 -17.44 6.02 12.86
CA ILE A 7 -17.77 6.92 11.73
C ILE A 7 -18.38 8.22 12.24
N SER A 8 -17.94 9.32 11.64
CA SER A 8 -18.61 10.60 11.72
C SER A 8 -19.30 10.92 10.40
N TYR A 9 -20.54 11.41 10.47
CA TYR A 9 -21.32 11.75 9.28
C TYR A 9 -21.30 13.26 9.02
N LYS A 10 -21.06 13.64 7.76
CA LYS A 10 -21.08 15.04 7.29
C LYS A 10 -21.73 15.09 5.91
N ASN A 11 -22.83 15.84 5.75
CA ASN A 11 -23.51 16.07 4.47
C ASN A 11 -23.71 14.79 3.62
N ASN A 12 -24.25 13.73 4.25
CA ASN A 12 -24.50 12.42 3.62
C ASN A 12 -23.24 11.62 3.20
N ALA A 13 -22.06 12.07 3.61
CA ALA A 13 -20.81 11.32 3.58
C ALA A 13 -20.45 10.79 4.98
N ALA A 14 -19.59 9.78 5.00
CA ALA A 14 -18.97 9.24 6.20
C ALA A 14 -17.46 9.50 6.15
N LEU A 15 -16.87 9.88 7.28
CA LEU A 15 -15.45 10.15 7.45
C LEU A 15 -14.97 9.54 8.78
N TYR A 16 -13.68 9.26 8.87
CA TYR A 16 -13.00 8.96 10.12
C TYR A 16 -12.12 10.14 10.51
N TYR A 17 -12.27 10.61 11.74
CA TYR A 17 -11.44 11.67 12.31
C TYR A 17 -10.47 11.09 13.32
N TYR A 18 -9.23 11.52 13.25
CA TYR A 18 -8.15 11.07 14.10
C TYR A 18 -7.61 12.22 14.94
N ASN A 19 -7.73 12.08 16.25
CA ASN A 19 -7.32 13.10 17.24
C ASN A 19 -5.98 12.75 17.90
N TRP A 20 -5.05 12.21 17.12
CA TRP A 20 -3.70 11.88 17.55
C TRP A 20 -2.69 12.35 16.49
N GLN A 21 -1.42 12.47 16.86
CA GLN A 21 -0.39 13.00 15.99
C GLN A 21 0.45 11.87 15.38
N GLN A 22 0.67 11.93 14.08
CA GLN A 22 1.48 10.96 13.34
C GLN A 22 2.97 11.15 13.66
N PRO A 23 3.66 10.18 14.30
CA PRO A 23 5.05 10.37 14.73
C PRO A 23 6.02 10.61 13.58
N TRP A 24 5.73 10.04 12.41
CA TRP A 24 6.53 10.18 11.18
C TRP A 24 6.35 11.53 10.49
N TYR A 25 5.30 12.29 10.87
CA TYR A 25 4.97 13.61 10.33
C TYR A 25 4.68 14.59 11.47
N PRO A 26 5.67 14.89 12.33
CA PRO A 26 5.46 15.69 13.55
C PRO A 26 5.04 17.13 13.26
N GLU A 27 5.35 17.66 12.08
CA GLU A 27 4.95 19.01 11.67
C GLU A 27 3.46 19.09 11.28
N ILE A 28 2.81 17.96 11.00
CA ILE A 28 1.39 17.91 10.67
C ILE A 28 0.59 17.77 11.96
N LYS A 29 0.01 18.87 12.41
CA LYS A 29 -0.70 18.97 13.70
C LYS A 29 -2.19 19.15 13.49
N GLY A 30 -2.99 18.56 14.38
CA GLY A 30 -4.44 18.71 14.40
C GLY A 30 -5.17 17.43 14.05
N THR A 31 -6.50 17.51 14.06
CA THR A 31 -7.36 16.41 13.68
C THR A 31 -7.25 16.15 12.19
N PHE A 32 -6.95 14.91 11.81
CA PHE A 32 -6.84 14.53 10.41
C PHE A 32 -7.92 13.54 9.98
N THR A 33 -8.22 13.51 8.68
CA THR A 33 -8.97 12.43 8.03
C THR A 33 -8.08 11.67 7.05
N SER A 34 -8.55 10.51 6.57
CA SER A 34 -7.74 9.63 5.72
C SER A 34 -8.55 8.96 4.62
N GLY A 35 -8.14 9.20 3.37
CA GLY A 35 -8.63 8.50 2.19
C GLY A 35 -8.24 7.03 2.21
N MET A 36 -7.03 6.69 2.66
CA MET A 36 -6.60 5.31 2.84
C MET A 36 -7.54 4.56 3.79
N THR A 37 -7.83 5.11 4.98
CA THR A 37 -8.77 4.49 5.92
C THR A 37 -10.13 4.29 5.29
N SER A 38 -10.67 5.32 4.64
CA SER A 38 -11.98 5.21 3.97
C SER A 38 -11.96 4.08 2.92
N GLY A 39 -10.91 3.96 2.12
CA GLY A 39 -10.75 2.88 1.15
C GLY A 39 -10.67 1.49 1.78
N ARG A 40 -9.86 1.33 2.83
CA ARG A 40 -9.73 0.06 3.57
C ARG A 40 -11.03 -0.33 4.28
N ALA A 41 -11.74 0.64 4.87
CA ALA A 41 -13.02 0.40 5.51
C ALA A 41 -14.09 -0.02 4.49
N ILE A 42 -14.09 0.58 3.30
CA ILE A 42 -14.96 0.16 2.18
C ILE A 42 -14.72 -1.31 1.83
N GLU A 43 -13.47 -1.75 1.67
CA GLU A 43 -13.14 -3.16 1.38
C GLU A 43 -13.67 -4.09 2.49
N VAL A 44 -13.50 -3.71 3.76
CA VAL A 44 -14.01 -4.47 4.91
C VAL A 44 -15.53 -4.57 4.89
N PHE A 45 -16.24 -3.47 4.61
CA PHE A 45 -17.71 -3.47 4.57
C PHE A 45 -18.26 -4.23 3.39
N ILE A 46 -17.62 -4.18 2.22
CA ILE A 46 -17.98 -5.03 1.08
C ILE A 46 -17.80 -6.50 1.44
N LYS A 47 -16.70 -6.86 2.11
CA LYS A 47 -16.48 -8.24 2.56
C LYS A 47 -17.53 -8.66 3.60
N ALA A 48 -17.85 -7.80 4.56
CA ALA A 48 -18.89 -8.07 5.56
C ALA A 48 -20.27 -8.26 4.92
N PHE A 49 -20.63 -7.44 3.93
CA PHE A 49 -21.84 -7.63 3.14
C PHE A 49 -21.83 -9.00 2.43
N SER A 50 -20.73 -9.38 1.77
CA SER A 50 -20.65 -10.66 1.05
C SER A 50 -20.85 -11.89 1.95
N LEU A 51 -20.55 -11.76 3.25
CA LEU A 51 -20.67 -12.85 4.22
C LEU A 51 -22.04 -12.89 4.90
N ASN A 52 -22.64 -11.72 5.16
CA ASN A 52 -23.82 -11.60 6.03
C ASN A 52 -25.08 -11.15 5.29
N ASN A 53 -24.94 -10.70 4.03
CA ASN A 53 -25.99 -10.13 3.18
C ASN A 53 -26.75 -8.93 3.79
N ASP A 54 -26.15 -8.26 4.78
CA ASP A 54 -26.75 -7.09 5.44
C ASP A 54 -26.44 -5.81 4.66
N SER A 55 -27.49 -5.23 4.07
CA SER A 55 -27.42 -4.01 3.26
C SER A 55 -26.89 -2.78 4.00
N MET A 56 -26.89 -2.77 5.34
CA MET A 56 -26.31 -1.68 6.14
C MET A 56 -24.85 -1.44 5.76
N TYR A 57 -24.06 -2.50 5.55
CA TYR A 57 -22.64 -2.38 5.17
C TYR A 57 -22.46 -1.69 3.81
N LEU A 58 -23.35 -1.97 2.87
CA LEU A 58 -23.38 -1.34 1.55
C LEU A 58 -23.72 0.15 1.65
N GLN A 59 -24.72 0.50 2.47
CA GLN A 59 -25.11 1.90 2.70
C GLN A 59 -23.96 2.71 3.32
N VAL A 60 -23.26 2.12 4.28
CA VAL A 60 -22.09 2.75 4.92
C VAL A 60 -20.93 2.90 3.93
N ALA A 61 -20.63 1.86 3.14
CA ALA A 61 -19.59 1.94 2.10
C ALA A 61 -19.89 3.05 1.07
N GLN A 62 -21.17 3.24 0.70
CA GLN A 62 -21.58 4.33 -0.19
C GLN A 62 -21.33 5.71 0.44
N LYS A 63 -21.62 5.87 1.74
CA LYS A 63 -21.34 7.13 2.46
C LYS A 63 -19.83 7.39 2.58
N LEU A 64 -19.01 6.36 2.79
CA LEU A 64 -17.55 6.50 2.79
C LEU A 64 -17.02 6.90 1.41
N MET A 65 -17.55 6.31 0.33
CA MET A 65 -17.22 6.71 -1.05
C MET A 65 -17.54 8.19 -1.28
N ARG A 66 -18.69 8.69 -0.80
CA ARG A 66 -19.03 10.12 -0.88
C ARG A 66 -18.02 11.02 -0.17
N GLY A 67 -17.31 10.52 0.85
CA GLY A 67 -16.25 11.25 1.55
C GLY A 67 -15.11 11.72 0.63
N TYR A 68 -14.84 10.98 -0.45
CA TYR A 68 -13.83 11.33 -1.45
C TYR A 68 -14.17 12.58 -2.28
N TYR A 69 -15.41 13.06 -2.22
CA TYR A 69 -15.79 14.34 -2.83
C TYR A 69 -15.51 15.53 -1.91
N ILE A 70 -15.14 15.32 -0.64
CA ILE A 70 -14.91 16.40 0.32
C ILE A 70 -13.44 16.83 0.27
N ALA A 71 -13.22 18.12 0.01
CA ALA A 71 -11.89 18.68 -0.10
C ALA A 71 -11.19 18.72 1.27
N VAL A 72 -9.85 18.75 1.29
CA VAL A 72 -9.07 18.87 2.54
C VAL A 72 -9.45 20.15 3.30
N GLU A 73 -9.67 21.24 2.58
CA GLU A 73 -10.10 22.54 3.11
C GLU A 73 -11.46 22.44 3.81
N ASP A 74 -12.33 21.54 3.35
CA ASP A 74 -13.63 21.23 3.93
C ASP A 74 -13.57 20.10 4.97
N SER A 75 -12.39 19.83 5.56
CA SER A 75 -12.15 18.75 6.52
C SER A 75 -12.40 17.34 5.97
N GLY A 76 -12.29 17.17 4.66
CA GLY A 76 -12.16 15.87 4.00
C GLY A 76 -10.70 15.50 3.78
N PHE A 77 -10.44 14.71 2.73
CA PHE A 77 -9.10 14.20 2.42
C PHE A 77 -8.71 14.32 0.94
N THR A 78 -9.47 15.06 0.15
CA THR A 78 -9.24 15.14 -1.30
C THR A 78 -8.64 16.48 -1.72
N TYR A 79 -7.49 16.46 -2.38
CA TYR A 79 -7.03 17.61 -3.16
C TYR A 79 -7.52 17.50 -4.59
N LYS A 80 -8.30 18.48 -5.03
CA LYS A 80 -8.87 18.51 -6.38
C LYS A 80 -8.04 19.45 -7.26
N GLN A 81 -7.41 18.91 -8.30
CA GLN A 81 -6.69 19.69 -9.29
C GLN A 81 -7.15 19.29 -10.70
N ASN A 82 -7.99 20.11 -11.32
CA ASN A 82 -8.58 19.80 -12.64
C ASN A 82 -9.15 18.37 -12.68
N ASN A 83 -8.62 17.53 -13.58
CA ASN A 83 -8.98 16.12 -13.77
C ASN A 83 -8.04 15.14 -13.06
N ALA A 84 -7.36 15.58 -12.01
CA ALA A 84 -6.43 14.79 -11.20
C ALA A 84 -6.68 15.06 -9.71
N TRP A 85 -7.32 14.12 -9.02
CA TRP A 85 -7.64 14.27 -7.59
C TRP A 85 -6.78 13.36 -6.74
N TRP A 86 -6.05 13.95 -5.80
CA TRP A 86 -5.24 13.21 -4.84
C TRP A 86 -6.04 12.92 -3.56
N TYR A 87 -5.87 11.73 -3.00
CA TYR A 87 -6.54 11.27 -1.78
C TYR A 87 -5.49 11.10 -0.70
N GLU A 88 -5.48 12.02 0.26
CA GLU A 88 -4.50 12.04 1.33
C GLU A 88 -4.73 10.93 2.35
N GLU A 89 -3.65 10.35 2.82
CA GLU A 89 -3.68 9.45 3.98
C GLU A 89 -3.74 10.23 5.29
N ILE A 90 -3.10 11.41 5.33
CA ILE A 90 -3.08 12.29 6.48
C ILE A 90 -3.51 13.68 5.99
N ALA A 91 -4.81 13.95 6.08
CA ALA A 91 -5.41 15.20 5.63
C ALA A 91 -5.72 16.12 6.80
N VAL A 92 -4.99 17.24 6.89
CA VAL A 92 -5.29 18.33 7.83
C VAL A 92 -5.56 19.60 7.01
N PRO A 93 -6.69 20.30 7.25
CA PRO A 93 -6.98 21.58 6.59
C PRO A 93 -5.85 22.61 6.77
N ASN A 94 -5.66 23.48 5.78
CA ASN A 94 -4.71 24.60 5.83
C ASN A 94 -3.25 24.19 6.14
N THR A 95 -2.88 22.95 5.82
CA THR A 95 -1.55 22.39 6.11
C THR A 95 -0.95 21.81 4.84
N SER A 96 0.38 21.80 4.76
CA SER A 96 1.11 21.05 3.74
C SER A 96 1.07 19.56 4.09
N THR A 97 0.18 18.80 3.45
CA THR A 97 0.03 17.34 3.66
C THR A 97 1.13 16.53 3.00
N PRO A 98 1.36 15.27 3.36
CA PRO A 98 2.54 14.55 2.92
C PRO A 98 2.45 13.97 1.49
N TYR A 99 1.24 13.85 0.91
CA TYR A 99 1.03 13.13 -0.35
C TYR A 99 1.67 11.73 -0.29
N ILE A 100 1.21 10.91 0.65
CA ILE A 100 1.73 9.56 0.85
C ILE A 100 1.27 8.65 -0.29
N LEU A 101 2.23 8.02 -0.98
CA LEU A 101 1.98 7.28 -2.21
C LEU A 101 1.11 6.03 -1.98
N ASP A 102 1.45 5.21 -0.99
CA ASP A 102 0.75 3.94 -0.77
C ASP A 102 -0.68 4.17 -0.29
N GLY A 103 -0.90 5.18 0.57
CA GLY A 103 -2.20 5.61 1.03
C GLY A 103 -3.14 6.04 -0.08
N HIS A 104 -2.64 6.84 -1.04
CA HIS A 104 -3.43 7.23 -2.21
C HIS A 104 -3.85 6.01 -3.05
N ILE A 105 -2.93 5.05 -3.26
CA ILE A 105 -3.21 3.85 -4.04
C ILE A 105 -4.21 2.93 -3.30
N PHE A 106 -4.10 2.78 -1.98
CA PHE A 106 -5.10 2.04 -1.20
C PHE A 106 -6.48 2.69 -1.26
N ALA A 107 -6.54 4.01 -1.28
CA ALA A 107 -7.78 4.75 -1.45
C ALA A 107 -8.45 4.44 -2.80
N ILE A 108 -7.68 4.46 -3.91
CA ILE A 108 -8.15 4.04 -5.25
C ILE A 108 -8.66 2.60 -5.23
N LYS A 109 -7.92 1.67 -4.61
CA LYS A 109 -8.32 0.25 -4.52
C LYS A 109 -9.65 0.07 -3.77
N GLY A 110 -9.87 0.81 -2.69
CA GLY A 110 -11.14 0.78 -1.97
C GLY A 110 -12.32 1.23 -2.85
N LEU A 111 -12.12 2.29 -3.65
CA LEU A 111 -13.11 2.73 -4.63
C LEU A 111 -13.33 1.69 -5.73
N GLN A 112 -12.28 1.03 -6.24
CA GLN A 112 -12.39 -0.06 -7.21
C GLN A 112 -13.20 -1.23 -6.64
N ALA A 113 -12.95 -1.62 -5.39
CA ALA A 113 -13.72 -2.64 -4.69
C ALA A 113 -15.21 -2.25 -4.62
N PHE A 114 -15.52 -1.02 -4.22
CA PHE A 114 -16.90 -0.52 -4.22
C PHE A 114 -17.54 -0.60 -5.60
N ASN A 115 -16.87 -0.06 -6.61
CA ASN A 115 -17.40 -0.02 -7.97
C ASN A 115 -17.59 -1.41 -8.57
N SER A 116 -16.84 -2.42 -8.13
CA SER A 116 -17.02 -3.81 -8.57
C SER A 116 -18.41 -4.38 -8.24
N ILE A 117 -19.00 -3.93 -7.12
CA ILE A 117 -20.33 -4.36 -6.65
C ILE A 117 -21.44 -3.50 -7.25
N PHE A 118 -21.29 -2.18 -7.19
CA PHE A 118 -22.40 -1.26 -7.51
C PHE A 118 -22.43 -0.75 -8.94
N LYS A 119 -21.34 -0.88 -9.70
CA LYS A 119 -21.19 -0.28 -11.04
C LYS A 119 -21.64 1.18 -11.05
N ASN A 120 -21.13 1.95 -10.09
CA ASN A 120 -21.61 3.29 -9.78
C ASN A 120 -20.77 4.36 -10.50
N ASP A 121 -21.42 5.22 -11.28
CA ASP A 121 -20.75 6.27 -12.07
C ASP A 121 -19.94 7.22 -11.20
N SER A 122 -20.44 7.60 -10.01
CA SER A 122 -19.70 8.46 -9.09
C SER A 122 -18.41 7.81 -8.58
N ALA A 123 -18.41 6.50 -8.33
CA ALA A 123 -17.20 5.78 -7.96
C ALA A 123 -16.22 5.67 -9.13
N GLN A 124 -16.72 5.46 -10.36
CA GLN A 124 -15.89 5.46 -11.57
C GLN A 124 -15.17 6.79 -11.78
N ILE A 125 -15.87 7.91 -11.60
CA ILE A 125 -15.26 9.25 -11.69
C ILE A 125 -14.12 9.37 -10.67
N LEU A 126 -14.36 9.03 -9.40
CA LEU A 126 -13.31 9.09 -8.38
C LEU A 126 -12.11 8.19 -8.71
N ILE A 127 -12.33 6.99 -9.23
CA ILE A 127 -11.25 6.10 -9.64
C ILE A 127 -10.44 6.75 -10.77
N GLN A 128 -11.09 7.29 -11.80
CA GLN A 128 -10.43 7.94 -12.93
C GLN A 128 -9.62 9.16 -12.49
N GLN A 129 -10.20 10.00 -11.63
CA GLN A 129 -9.54 11.19 -11.08
C GLN A 129 -8.31 10.82 -10.23
N GLY A 130 -8.42 9.76 -9.41
CA GLY A 130 -7.30 9.24 -8.62
C GLY A 130 -6.19 8.65 -9.49
N LEU A 131 -6.54 7.82 -10.48
CA LEU A 131 -5.56 7.26 -11.42
C LEU A 131 -4.86 8.34 -12.23
N ALA A 132 -5.57 9.39 -12.63
CA ALA A 132 -4.97 10.54 -13.32
C ALA A 132 -3.95 11.27 -12.43
N ALA A 133 -4.31 11.56 -11.17
CA ALA A 133 -3.39 12.17 -10.21
C ALA A 133 -2.16 11.31 -9.93
N LEU A 134 -2.37 10.01 -9.75
CA LEU A 134 -1.28 9.06 -9.55
C LEU A 134 -0.32 9.06 -10.74
N LYS A 135 -0.83 8.98 -11.98
CA LYS A 135 0.01 8.99 -13.19
C LYS A 135 0.80 10.29 -13.36
N GLU A 136 0.20 11.43 -13.06
CA GLU A 136 0.87 12.73 -13.09
C GLU A 136 2.03 12.79 -12.07
N LYS A 137 1.82 12.23 -10.88
CA LYS A 137 2.75 12.39 -9.74
C LYS A 137 3.75 11.25 -9.58
N LEU A 138 3.50 10.06 -10.15
CA LEU A 138 4.40 8.90 -10.08
C LEU A 138 5.87 9.23 -10.38
N PRO A 139 6.22 10.06 -11.39
CA PRO A 139 7.61 10.44 -11.65
C PRO A 139 8.30 11.13 -10.47
N LEU A 140 7.56 11.84 -9.62
CA LEU A 140 8.10 12.53 -8.43
C LEU A 140 8.52 11.57 -7.33
N TYR A 141 7.98 10.35 -7.32
CA TYR A 141 8.30 9.31 -6.32
C TYR A 141 9.45 8.41 -6.74
N ASP A 142 9.99 8.60 -7.94
CA ASP A 142 11.05 7.78 -8.47
C ASP A 142 12.42 8.42 -8.20
N ALA A 143 13.15 7.87 -7.24
CA ALA A 143 14.50 8.33 -6.90
C ALA A 143 15.57 7.75 -7.84
N GLY A 144 15.18 6.95 -8.84
CA GLY A 144 16.10 6.23 -9.71
C GLY A 144 16.62 4.92 -9.10
N ASN A 145 17.21 4.06 -9.94
CA ASN A 145 17.80 2.77 -9.54
C ASN A 145 16.87 1.84 -8.75
N GLY A 146 15.54 1.98 -8.94
CA GLY A 146 14.53 1.20 -8.22
C GLY A 146 14.26 1.66 -6.78
N ILE A 147 14.84 2.79 -6.36
CA ILE A 147 14.56 3.44 -5.07
C ILE A 147 13.28 4.27 -5.22
N ILE A 148 12.41 4.20 -4.21
CA ILE A 148 11.10 4.84 -4.21
C ILE A 148 11.04 5.85 -3.06
N PHE A 149 10.63 7.08 -3.34
CA PHE A 149 10.20 8.00 -2.30
C PHE A 149 8.80 7.63 -1.83
N TYR A 150 8.56 7.71 -0.52
CA TYR A 150 7.30 7.35 0.12
C TYR A 150 6.26 8.47 0.05
N ASP A 151 6.74 9.72 0.10
CA ASP A 151 5.94 10.94 0.21
C ASP A 151 6.58 12.07 -0.61
N LYS A 152 5.91 13.24 -0.66
CA LYS A 152 6.45 14.41 -1.37
C LYS A 152 7.71 15.00 -0.73
N TYR A 153 7.97 14.67 0.54
CA TYR A 153 9.16 15.12 1.27
C TYR A 153 10.39 14.31 0.92
N LYS A 154 10.27 13.33 0.02
CA LYS A 154 11.34 12.46 -0.45
C LYS A 154 11.89 11.56 0.64
N SER A 155 11.08 11.20 1.63
CA SER A 155 11.37 10.11 2.56
C SER A 155 11.57 8.83 1.76
N ILE A 156 12.63 8.06 2.00
CA ILE A 156 12.85 6.79 1.28
C ILE A 156 11.90 5.73 1.81
N ALA A 157 11.18 5.04 0.93
CA ALA A 157 10.38 3.88 1.30
C ALA A 157 11.31 2.77 1.81
N ASP A 158 11.12 2.35 3.06
CA ASP A 158 11.88 1.24 3.63
C ASP A 158 11.57 -0.08 2.90
N LYS A 159 12.23 -1.17 3.31
CA LYS A 159 12.02 -2.47 2.68
C LYS A 159 10.54 -2.88 2.69
N LYS A 160 9.81 -2.67 3.79
CA LYS A 160 8.39 -3.05 3.89
C LYS A 160 7.56 -2.24 2.90
N TYR A 161 7.71 -0.92 2.88
CA TYR A 161 6.95 -0.04 1.98
C TYR A 161 7.34 -0.23 0.52
N GLN A 162 8.60 -0.53 0.21
CA GLN A 162 9.02 -0.90 -1.14
C GLN A 162 8.27 -2.13 -1.66
N HIS A 163 8.10 -3.18 -0.84
CA HIS A 163 7.31 -4.35 -1.25
C HIS A 163 5.84 -4.00 -1.47
N ILE A 164 5.25 -3.16 -0.61
CA ILE A 164 3.87 -2.70 -0.74
C ILE A 164 3.69 -1.94 -2.05
N LEU A 165 4.55 -0.96 -2.32
CA LEU A 165 4.46 -0.09 -3.50
C LEU A 165 4.67 -0.88 -4.80
N VAL A 166 5.61 -1.84 -4.83
CA VAL A 166 5.79 -2.75 -5.97
C VAL A 166 4.53 -3.60 -6.20
N ALA A 167 3.97 -4.20 -5.16
CA ALA A 167 2.74 -4.99 -5.28
C ALA A 167 1.55 -4.14 -5.72
N GLN A 168 1.46 -2.91 -5.26
CA GLN A 168 0.44 -1.95 -5.66
C GLN A 168 0.55 -1.59 -7.16
N MET A 169 1.76 -1.33 -7.68
CA MET A 169 1.96 -1.11 -9.13
C MET A 169 1.52 -2.32 -9.95
N GLN A 170 1.83 -3.54 -9.50
CA GLN A 170 1.38 -4.77 -10.14
C GLN A 170 -0.16 -4.86 -10.18
N GLN A 171 -0.82 -4.59 -9.05
CA GLN A 171 -2.28 -4.67 -8.94
C GLN A 171 -2.98 -3.61 -9.80
N LEU A 172 -2.42 -2.39 -9.86
CA LEU A 172 -2.91 -1.34 -10.74
C LEU A 172 -2.75 -1.73 -12.20
N TRP A 173 -1.61 -2.28 -12.61
CA TRP A 173 -1.42 -2.81 -13.96
C TRP A 173 -2.45 -3.90 -14.29
N LEU A 174 -2.65 -4.89 -13.43
CA LEU A 174 -3.60 -5.98 -13.66
C LEU A 174 -5.05 -5.49 -13.76
N SER A 175 -5.42 -4.45 -13.01
CA SER A 175 -6.80 -3.93 -13.00
C SER A 175 -7.09 -2.90 -14.10
N THR A 176 -6.08 -2.22 -14.63
CA THR A 176 -6.25 -1.13 -15.60
C THR A 176 -5.68 -1.45 -16.99
N ASN A 177 -4.80 -2.44 -17.07
CA ASN A 177 -3.98 -2.75 -18.24
C ASN A 177 -3.13 -1.54 -18.73
N ASP A 178 -2.84 -0.58 -17.85
CA ASP A 178 -2.05 0.62 -18.18
C ASP A 178 -0.54 0.33 -18.14
N ALA A 179 0.15 0.62 -19.25
CA ALA A 179 1.56 0.34 -19.43
C ALA A 179 2.47 1.13 -18.48
N MET A 180 2.03 2.29 -17.97
CA MET A 180 2.80 3.08 -17.01
C MET A 180 3.00 2.30 -15.71
N PHE A 181 1.95 1.68 -15.17
CA PHE A 181 2.06 0.89 -13.94
C PHE A 181 2.93 -0.36 -14.13
N LEU A 182 2.88 -0.99 -15.31
CA LEU A 182 3.79 -2.09 -15.65
C LEU A 182 5.26 -1.64 -15.66
N ALA A 183 5.53 -0.45 -16.22
CA ALA A 183 6.88 0.10 -16.25
C ALA A 183 7.42 0.36 -14.84
N TYR A 184 6.63 0.99 -13.96
CA TYR A 184 7.03 1.21 -12.56
C TYR A 184 7.16 -0.09 -11.78
N TYR A 185 6.25 -1.06 -11.97
CA TYR A 185 6.37 -2.39 -11.36
C TYR A 185 7.71 -3.06 -11.73
N LYS A 186 8.07 -3.08 -13.02
CA LYS A 186 9.35 -3.65 -13.48
C LYS A 186 10.55 -2.89 -12.92
N LYS A 187 10.50 -1.55 -12.94
CA LYS A 187 11.58 -0.69 -12.44
C LYS A 187 11.82 -0.89 -10.94
N TRP A 188 10.76 -0.85 -10.13
CA TRP A 188 10.85 -0.90 -8.67
C TRP A 188 11.01 -2.31 -8.12
N SER A 189 10.72 -3.36 -8.89
CA SER A 189 11.02 -4.75 -8.52
C SER A 189 12.50 -5.12 -8.70
N ALA A 190 13.27 -4.37 -9.51
CA ALA A 190 14.67 -4.70 -9.80
C ALA A 190 15.57 -4.85 -8.55
N PRO A 191 15.48 -4.00 -7.51
CA PRO A 191 16.25 -4.19 -6.27
C PRO A 191 15.78 -5.36 -5.41
N LEU A 192 14.51 -5.78 -5.56
CA LEU A 192 13.93 -6.90 -4.80
C LEU A 192 14.31 -8.27 -5.38
N ASN A 193 14.54 -8.32 -6.70
CA ASN A 193 14.89 -9.55 -7.42
C ASN A 193 16.39 -9.89 -7.37
N LYS A 194 17.21 -9.10 -6.65
CA LYS A 194 18.62 -9.46 -6.42
C LYS A 194 18.67 -10.61 -5.41
N ASP A 195 19.15 -11.76 -5.87
CA ASP A 195 19.34 -12.97 -5.07
C ASP A 195 20.06 -12.65 -3.75
N TYR A 196 19.47 -13.08 -2.63
CA TYR A 196 19.97 -12.77 -1.29
C TYR A 196 21.39 -13.29 -1.06
N THR A 197 21.77 -14.37 -1.74
CA THR A 197 23.11 -14.95 -1.74
C THR A 197 24.13 -13.97 -2.34
N LEU A 198 23.84 -13.38 -3.50
CA LEU A 198 24.71 -12.39 -4.16
C LEU A 198 24.86 -11.12 -3.32
N LYS A 199 23.84 -10.75 -2.54
CA LYS A 199 23.84 -9.58 -1.67
C LYS A 199 24.81 -9.72 -0.48
N VAL A 200 24.87 -10.90 0.15
CA VAL A 200 25.83 -11.20 1.24
C VAL A 200 27.28 -11.04 0.77
N PHE A 201 27.59 -11.48 -0.45
CA PHE A 201 28.93 -11.35 -1.03
C PHE A 201 29.22 -9.94 -1.53
N ALA A 202 28.24 -9.23 -2.11
CA ALA A 202 28.41 -7.86 -2.61
C ALA A 202 28.55 -6.81 -1.49
N GLU A 203 27.86 -6.99 -0.36
CA GLU A 203 27.86 -6.04 0.77
C GLU A 203 29.00 -6.32 1.78
N LYS A 204 29.90 -7.28 1.51
CA LYS A 204 30.95 -7.75 2.43
C LYS A 204 30.42 -8.01 3.85
N ASN A 205 29.20 -8.53 3.98
CA ASN A 205 28.61 -8.80 5.28
C ASN A 205 29.26 -10.05 5.90
N ILE A 206 30.28 -9.82 6.73
CA ILE A 206 31.12 -10.86 7.34
C ILE A 206 30.26 -11.86 8.13
N SER A 207 29.26 -11.39 8.88
CA SER A 207 28.36 -12.24 9.66
C SER A 207 27.50 -13.15 8.77
N GLY A 208 27.00 -12.63 7.65
CA GLY A 208 26.25 -13.41 6.67
C GLY A 208 27.13 -14.46 5.96
N ILE A 209 28.38 -14.11 5.66
CA ILE A 209 29.36 -15.02 5.05
C ILE A 209 29.71 -16.16 6.02
N ILE A 210 29.99 -15.84 7.28
CA ILE A 210 30.28 -16.84 8.31
C ILE A 210 29.10 -17.79 8.47
N LEU A 211 27.88 -17.25 8.61
CA LEU A 211 26.68 -18.08 8.75
C LEU A 211 26.49 -19.03 7.56
N PHE A 212 26.71 -18.55 6.33
CA PHE A 212 26.63 -19.36 5.12
C PHE A 212 27.64 -20.52 5.12
N PHE A 213 28.90 -20.27 5.47
CA PHE A 213 29.93 -21.32 5.54
C PHE A 213 29.68 -22.30 6.70
N THR A 214 29.20 -21.84 7.86
CA THR A 214 28.85 -22.76 8.96
C THR A 214 27.71 -23.70 8.60
N LEU A 215 26.70 -23.22 7.86
CA LEU A 215 25.61 -24.05 7.34
C LEU A 215 26.13 -25.09 6.33
N LEU A 216 27.01 -24.69 5.42
CA LEU A 216 27.62 -25.63 4.45
C LEU A 216 28.43 -26.72 5.13
N ILE A 217 29.25 -26.38 6.13
CA ILE A 217 30.05 -27.35 6.90
C ILE A 217 29.13 -28.31 7.65
N SER A 218 28.07 -27.79 8.29
CA SER A 218 27.08 -28.61 9.00
C SER A 218 26.40 -29.64 8.08
N ILE A 219 26.01 -29.20 6.87
CA ILE A 219 25.40 -30.07 5.86
C ILE A 219 26.40 -31.13 5.38
N PHE A 220 27.66 -30.75 5.17
CA PHE A 220 28.70 -31.68 4.75
C PHE A 220 28.97 -32.77 5.81
N ILE A 221 29.06 -32.39 7.08
CA ILE A 221 29.24 -33.34 8.19
C ILE A 221 28.04 -34.30 8.28
N LEU A 222 26.82 -33.78 8.12
CA LEU A 222 25.61 -34.59 8.10
C LEU A 222 25.62 -35.62 6.96
N LEU A 223 26.05 -35.21 5.76
CA LEU A 223 26.17 -36.11 4.61
C LEU A 223 27.20 -37.22 4.85
N LEU A 224 28.35 -36.90 5.45
CA LEU A 224 29.36 -37.91 5.82
C LEU A 224 28.80 -38.91 6.83
N PHE A 225 28.08 -38.43 7.84
CA PHE A 225 27.46 -39.29 8.86
C PHE A 225 26.39 -40.22 8.25
N VAL A 226 25.54 -39.70 7.37
CA VAL A 226 24.54 -40.48 6.64
C VAL A 226 25.22 -41.53 5.75
N GLN A 227 26.29 -41.17 5.05
CA GLN A 227 27.06 -42.11 4.22
C GLN A 227 27.67 -43.24 5.07
N GLU A 228 28.19 -42.92 6.26
CA GLU A 228 28.75 -43.92 7.19
C GLU A 228 27.68 -44.90 7.70
N ILE A 229 26.48 -44.40 8.02
CA ILE A 229 25.33 -45.24 8.40
C ILE A 229 24.96 -46.19 7.25
N PHE A 230 24.86 -45.67 6.02
CA PHE A 230 24.55 -46.49 4.85
C PHE A 230 25.59 -47.59 4.60
N LEU A 231 26.87 -47.29 4.80
CA LEU A 231 27.96 -48.27 4.68
C LEU A 231 27.83 -49.38 5.74
N LYS A 232 27.50 -49.04 6.99
CA LYS A 232 27.29 -50.00 8.08
C LYS A 232 26.07 -50.89 7.85
N ILE A 233 24.97 -50.34 7.35
CA ILE A 233 23.75 -51.12 7.02
C ILE A 233 24.02 -52.11 5.89
N LYS A 234 24.86 -51.75 4.90
CA LYS A 234 25.16 -52.62 3.74
C LYS A 234 26.13 -53.77 4.06
N GLN A 235 26.78 -53.74 5.22
CA GLN A 235 27.71 -54.79 5.69
C GLN A 235 27.02 -55.85 6.58
N HIS A 236 25.74 -55.65 6.91
CA HIS A 236 24.87 -56.60 7.59
C HIS A 236 23.82 -57.17 6.62
#